data_AF-A0A7X0AEH9-F1
#
_entry.id   AF-A0A7X0AEH9-F1
#
_cell.length_a   1.000
_cell.length_b   1.000
_cell.length_c   1.000
_cell.angle_alpha   90.00
_cell.angle_beta   90.00
_cell.angle_gamma   90.00
#
_symmetry.space_group_name_H-M   'P 1'
#
loop_
_entity.id
_entity.type
_entity.pdbx_description
1 polymer ?
#
loop_
_entity_poly.entity_id
_entity_poly.type
_entity_poly.pdbx_seq_one_letter_code
_entity_poly.pdbx_strand_id
1 'polypeptide(L)'
;MSSTRANYWAEVAVDATLALLLFFEGWRHLAGGLMAGMLAILLGLFAFSFVEYFFHRWMFHTRIPLFAQGHQMHHEKPLGYDSLPFFLPGAVLFILTGLLVLVLPLGFAFLLMGAVTLGYIAYGLSHFTIHHVRFKHPLMRRWAGSHHVHHYHPDSNFGVTTPLWDVLLGTRYVRQTRKL
;
A
#
# COMPACT_ATOMS: atom_id res chain seq x y z
N MET A 1 -6.66 -11.44 11.72
CA MET A 1 -6.89 -11.63 10.28
C MET A 1 -8.38 -11.88 10.06
N SER A 2 -8.95 -11.31 9.03
CA SER A 2 -10.32 -11.55 8.56
C SER A 2 -10.27 -11.92 7.10
N SER A 3 -11.15 -12.83 6.67
CA SER A 3 -11.24 -13.28 5.27
C SER A 3 -12.60 -12.99 4.65
N THR A 4 -13.41 -12.14 5.31
CA THR A 4 -14.78 -11.87 4.85
C THR A 4 -14.81 -10.68 3.90
N ARG A 5 -15.62 -10.81 2.84
CA ARG A 5 -15.86 -9.72 1.88
C ARG A 5 -16.36 -8.45 2.58
N ALA A 6 -17.23 -8.59 3.58
CA ALA A 6 -17.76 -7.46 4.33
C ALA A 6 -16.65 -6.69 5.07
N ASN A 7 -15.74 -7.40 5.74
CA ASN A 7 -14.60 -6.78 6.43
C ASN A 7 -13.70 -6.01 5.46
N TYR A 8 -13.35 -6.62 4.32
CA TYR A 8 -12.50 -5.99 3.32
C TYR A 8 -13.09 -4.66 2.82
N TRP A 9 -14.37 -4.64 2.44
CA TRP A 9 -15.00 -3.40 1.96
C TRP A 9 -15.27 -2.39 3.09
N ALA A 10 -15.51 -2.86 4.32
CA ALA A 10 -15.61 -1.98 5.48
C ALA A 10 -14.28 -1.27 5.77
N GLU A 11 -13.15 -1.96 5.64
CA GLU A 11 -11.81 -1.37 5.80
C GLU A 11 -11.61 -0.24 4.78
N VAL A 12 -11.83 -0.54 3.50
CA VAL A 12 -11.71 0.46 2.42
C VAL A 12 -12.61 1.67 2.69
N ALA A 13 -13.84 1.47 3.17
CA ALA A 13 -14.76 2.57 3.47
C ALA A 13 -14.28 3.43 4.66
N VAL A 14 -13.80 2.79 5.74
CA VAL A 14 -13.25 3.48 6.92
C VAL A 14 -12.03 4.31 6.54
N ASP A 15 -11.08 3.70 5.83
CA ASP A 15 -9.83 4.36 5.48
C ASP A 15 -10.06 5.47 4.44
N ALA A 16 -10.98 5.27 3.48
CA ALA A 16 -11.36 6.32 2.54
C ALA A 16 -12.00 7.51 3.24
N THR A 17 -12.85 7.26 4.24
CA THR A 17 -13.43 8.32 5.08
C THR A 17 -12.35 9.07 5.83
N LEU A 18 -11.39 8.37 6.44
CA LEU A 18 -10.25 8.98 7.10
C LEU A 18 -9.42 9.83 6.12
N ALA A 19 -9.07 9.30 4.95
CA ALA A 19 -8.31 10.02 3.94
C ALA A 19 -9.00 11.32 3.51
N LEU A 20 -10.31 11.27 3.25
CA LEU A 20 -11.10 12.45 2.87
C LEU A 20 -11.12 13.50 3.99
N LEU A 21 -11.31 13.08 5.24
CA LEU A 21 -11.27 13.99 6.39
C LEU A 21 -9.88 14.63 6.55
N LEU A 22 -8.81 13.84 6.43
CA LEU A 22 -7.44 14.35 6.50
C LEU A 22 -7.12 15.33 5.38
N PHE A 23 -7.53 15.06 4.14
CA PHE A 23 -7.35 16.03 3.05
C PHE A 23 -8.15 17.31 3.26
N PHE A 24 -9.40 17.19 3.72
CA PHE A 24 -10.25 18.33 3.99
C PHE A 24 -9.69 19.22 5.10
N GLU A 25 -9.35 18.64 6.25
CA GLU A 25 -8.75 19.39 7.36
C GLU A 25 -7.35 19.90 7.02
N GLY A 26 -6.57 19.10 6.28
CA GLY A 26 -5.27 19.49 5.77
C GLY A 26 -5.32 20.75 4.92
N TRP A 27 -6.30 20.84 4.01
CA TRP A 27 -6.51 22.03 3.19
C TRP A 27 -7.01 23.23 4.00
N ARG A 28 -7.95 23.01 4.92
CA ARG A 28 -8.48 24.07 5.81
C ARG A 28 -7.41 24.72 6.68
N HIS A 29 -6.42 23.93 7.11
CA HIS A 29 -5.35 24.36 8.00
C HIS A 29 -4.01 24.60 7.29
N LEU A 30 -3.99 24.67 5.95
CA LEU A 30 -2.77 24.85 5.18
C LEU A 30 -2.26 26.29 5.26
N ALA A 31 -1.30 26.53 6.15
CA ALA A 31 -0.65 27.83 6.28
C ALA A 31 0.49 28.09 5.27
N GLY A 32 1.08 27.02 4.69
CA GLY A 32 2.26 27.11 3.81
C GLY A 32 1.97 27.36 2.32
N GLY A 33 0.72 27.59 1.94
CA GLY A 33 0.29 27.76 0.55
C GLY A 33 0.33 26.47 -0.28
N LEU A 34 -0.07 26.58 -1.56
CA LEU A 34 -0.26 25.43 -2.46
C LEU A 34 1.00 24.56 -2.61
N MET A 35 2.18 25.17 -2.71
CA MET A 35 3.44 24.44 -2.87
C MET A 35 3.73 23.51 -1.68
N ALA A 36 3.52 23.98 -0.45
CA ALA A 36 3.68 23.16 0.74
C ALA A 36 2.66 22.01 0.78
N GLY A 37 1.43 22.26 0.33
CA GLY A 37 0.40 21.23 0.22
C GLY A 37 0.76 20.15 -0.81
N MET A 38 1.22 20.55 -2.01
CA MET A 38 1.68 19.60 -3.04
C MET A 38 2.87 18.78 -2.55
N LEU A 39 3.83 19.42 -1.87
CA LEU A 39 4.99 18.74 -1.30
C LEU A 39 4.56 17.70 -0.26
N ALA A 40 3.63 18.04 0.65
CA ALA A 40 3.12 17.11 1.66
C ALA A 40 2.51 15.86 1.01
N ILE A 41 1.69 16.04 -0.03
CA ILE A 41 1.03 14.96 -0.75
C ILE A 41 2.06 14.06 -1.46
N LEU A 42 3.01 14.66 -2.18
CA LEU A 42 4.05 13.91 -2.90
C LEU A 42 4.94 13.13 -1.94
N LEU A 43 5.33 13.73 -0.81
CA LEU A 43 6.11 13.05 0.22
C LEU A 43 5.31 11.91 0.87
N GLY A 44 4.01 12.10 1.14
CA GLY A 44 3.16 11.06 1.70
C GLY A 44 3.02 9.86 0.77
N LEU A 45 2.75 10.07 -0.53
CA LEU A 45 2.68 9.01 -1.53
C LEU A 45 4.03 8.30 -1.70
N PHE A 46 5.13 9.08 -1.77
CA PHE A 46 6.48 8.52 -1.88
C PHE A 46 6.85 7.68 -0.66
N ALA A 47 6.62 8.20 0.56
CA ALA A 47 6.85 7.50 1.81
C ALA A 47 6.02 6.21 1.88
N PHE A 48 4.73 6.28 1.54
CA PHE A 48 3.89 5.08 1.53
C PHE A 48 4.38 4.04 0.52
N SER A 49 4.81 4.44 -0.68
CA SER A 49 5.35 3.47 -1.65
C SER A 49 6.56 2.70 -1.10
N PHE A 50 7.37 3.34 -0.25
CA PHE A 50 8.46 2.66 0.45
C PHE A 50 7.95 1.77 1.58
N VAL A 51 6.96 2.23 2.37
CA VAL A 51 6.32 1.43 3.42
C VAL A 51 5.72 0.16 2.83
N GLU A 52 5.00 0.25 1.71
CA GLU A 52 4.50 -0.90 0.96
C GLU A 52 5.62 -1.90 0.66
N TYR A 53 6.68 -1.43 0.01
CA TYR A 53 7.81 -2.28 -0.35
C TYR A 53 8.47 -2.89 0.89
N PHE A 54 8.67 -2.10 1.93
CA PHE A 54 9.33 -2.51 3.17
C PHE A 54 8.54 -3.62 3.86
N PHE A 55 7.23 -3.40 4.03
CA PHE A 55 6.36 -4.39 4.66
C PHE A 55 6.27 -5.64 3.81
N HIS A 56 6.06 -5.51 2.50
CA HIS A 56 5.93 -6.68 1.65
C HIS A 56 7.21 -7.52 1.62
N ARG A 57 8.39 -6.91 1.52
CA ARG A 57 9.67 -7.62 1.48
C ARG A 57 10.11 -8.18 2.83
N TRP A 58 10.12 -7.36 3.88
CA TRP A 58 10.78 -7.74 5.13
C TRP A 58 9.81 -8.15 6.23
N MET A 59 8.57 -7.66 6.23
CA MET A 59 7.59 -8.00 7.26
C MET A 59 6.70 -9.16 6.83
N PHE A 60 6.20 -9.16 5.60
CA PHE A 60 5.28 -10.19 5.12
C PHE A 60 6.00 -11.48 4.68
N HIS A 61 7.24 -11.38 4.20
CA HIS A 61 8.11 -12.52 3.88
C HIS A 61 9.12 -12.84 5.00
N THR A 62 8.73 -12.64 6.26
CA THR A 62 9.51 -13.04 7.44
C THR A 62 9.11 -14.41 7.98
N ARG A 63 9.83 -14.91 8.98
CA ARG A 63 9.51 -16.15 9.70
C ARG A 63 8.61 -15.95 10.92
N ILE A 64 8.36 -14.70 11.30
CA ILE A 64 7.52 -14.31 12.44
C ILE A 64 6.04 -14.38 12.03
N PRO A 65 5.23 -15.30 12.58
CA PRO A 65 3.86 -15.54 12.11
C PRO A 65 2.95 -14.31 12.20
N LEU A 66 3.15 -13.45 13.20
CA LEU A 66 2.36 -12.22 13.38
C LEU A 66 2.32 -11.36 12.12
N PHE A 67 3.43 -11.28 11.38
CA PHE A 67 3.54 -10.47 10.17
C PHE A 67 3.36 -11.28 8.89
N ALA A 68 3.73 -12.57 8.89
CA ALA A 68 3.75 -13.40 7.69
C ALA A 68 2.44 -14.17 7.41
N GLN A 69 1.66 -14.53 8.44
CA GLN A 69 0.56 -15.49 8.29
C GLN A 69 -0.49 -15.04 7.27
N GLY A 70 -0.93 -13.79 7.32
CA GLY A 70 -1.93 -13.26 6.39
C GLY A 70 -1.43 -13.27 4.94
N HIS A 71 -0.15 -12.93 4.75
CA HIS A 71 0.47 -12.94 3.43
C HIS A 71 0.66 -14.35 2.87
N GLN A 72 1.06 -15.29 3.72
CA GLN A 72 1.15 -16.70 3.34
C GLN A 72 -0.22 -17.24 2.89
N MET A 73 -1.29 -16.96 3.64
CA MET A 73 -2.65 -17.33 3.24
C MET A 73 -3.04 -16.72 1.89
N HIS A 74 -2.64 -15.48 1.63
CA HIS A 74 -2.85 -14.83 0.34
C HIS A 74 -2.10 -15.53 -0.80
N HIS A 75 -0.84 -15.92 -0.60
CA HIS A 75 -0.07 -16.71 -1.59
C HIS A 75 -0.77 -18.05 -1.91
N GLU A 76 -1.37 -18.69 -0.91
CA GLU A 76 -2.14 -19.93 -1.10
C GLU A 76 -3.50 -19.70 -1.78
N LYS A 77 -4.16 -18.57 -1.49
CA LYS A 77 -5.52 -18.23 -1.97
C LYS A 77 -5.58 -16.78 -2.47
N PRO A 78 -5.03 -16.47 -3.65
CA PRO A 78 -4.87 -15.09 -4.13
C PRO A 78 -6.18 -14.35 -4.43
N LEU A 79 -7.30 -15.08 -4.57
CA LEU A 79 -8.64 -14.53 -4.78
C LEU A 79 -9.41 -14.30 -3.46
N GLY A 80 -8.76 -14.52 -2.31
CA GLY A 80 -9.34 -14.28 -0.99
C GLY A 80 -9.56 -12.80 -0.69
N TYR A 81 -10.34 -12.55 0.37
CA TYR A 81 -10.55 -11.21 0.95
C TYR A 81 -9.74 -11.02 2.23
N ASP A 82 -8.59 -11.70 2.31
CA ASP A 82 -7.72 -11.69 3.49
C ASP A 82 -7.22 -10.27 3.78
N SER A 83 -7.56 -9.80 4.97
CA SER A 83 -7.34 -8.42 5.43
C SER A 83 -7.12 -8.37 6.94
N LEU A 84 -6.63 -7.24 7.43
CA LEU A 84 -6.63 -6.95 8.86
C LEU A 84 -8.08 -6.73 9.33
N PRO A 85 -8.36 -6.80 10.65
CA PRO A 85 -9.65 -6.33 11.14
C PRO A 85 -9.92 -4.90 10.64
N PHE A 86 -11.10 -4.65 10.08
CA PHE A 86 -11.37 -3.45 9.27
C PHE A 86 -11.06 -2.10 9.94
N PHE A 87 -11.07 -2.04 11.27
CA PHE A 87 -10.81 -0.83 12.04
C PHE A 87 -9.32 -0.61 12.33
N LEU A 88 -8.49 -1.66 12.23
CA LEU A 88 -7.12 -1.65 12.73
C LEU A 88 -6.19 -0.75 11.87
N PRO A 89 -6.20 -0.82 10.52
CA PRO A 89 -5.38 0.09 9.71
C PRO A 89 -5.73 1.56 9.95
N GLY A 90 -7.02 1.92 9.90
CA GLY A 90 -7.50 3.26 10.20
C GLY A 90 -7.10 3.76 11.59
N ALA A 91 -7.17 2.90 12.62
CA ALA A 91 -6.73 3.26 13.97
C ALA A 91 -5.22 3.55 14.03
N VAL A 92 -4.39 2.72 13.39
CA VAL A 92 -2.94 2.94 13.32
C VAL A 92 -2.61 4.25 12.58
N LEU A 93 -3.23 4.48 11.43
CA LEU A 93 -3.05 5.70 10.64
C LEU A 93 -3.50 6.96 11.40
N PHE A 94 -4.60 6.87 12.15
CA PHE A 94 -5.08 7.94 13.01
C PHE A 94 -4.08 8.27 14.13
N ILE A 95 -3.55 7.25 14.81
CA ILE A 95 -2.53 7.43 15.86
C ILE A 95 -1.26 8.07 15.28
N LEU A 96 -0.75 7.57 14.14
CA LEU A 96 0.42 8.14 13.46
C LEU A 96 0.19 9.59 13.05
N THR A 97 -1.04 9.94 12.62
CA THR A 97 -1.41 11.32 12.34
C THR A 97 -1.32 12.20 13.58
N GLY A 98 -1.85 11.74 14.72
CA GLY A 98 -1.75 12.44 16.00
C GLY A 98 -0.30 12.71 16.41
N LEU A 99 0.59 11.73 16.20
CA LEU A 99 2.02 11.89 16.48
C LEU A 99 2.70 12.91 15.56
N LEU A 100 2.40 12.89 14.25
CA LEU A 100 3.03 13.82 13.30
C LEU A 100 2.57 15.27 13.50
N VAL A 101 1.34 15.50 13.94
CA VAL A 101 0.85 16.84 14.29
C VAL A 101 1.64 17.48 15.44
N LEU A 102 2.29 16.68 16.30
CA LEU A 102 3.13 17.22 17.38
C LEU A 102 4.43 17.85 16.88
N VAL A 103 4.87 17.50 15.66
CA VAL A 103 6.20 17.87 15.14
C VAL A 103 6.15 18.56 13.78
N LEU A 104 5.01 18.57 13.10
CA LEU A 104 4.80 19.20 11.79
C LEU A 104 3.65 20.23 11.86
N PRO A 105 3.64 21.25 10.97
CA PRO A 105 2.50 22.14 10.84
C PRO A 105 1.21 21.34 10.55
N LEU A 106 0.12 21.70 11.24
CA LEU A 106 -1.14 20.95 11.24
C LEU A 106 -1.64 20.56 9.84
N GLY A 107 -1.80 21.55 8.95
CA GLY A 107 -2.26 21.30 7.58
C GLY A 107 -1.31 20.41 6.77
N PHE A 108 0.01 20.55 6.99
CA PHE A 108 1.02 19.73 6.31
C PHE A 108 0.97 18.27 6.80
N ALA A 109 0.89 18.05 8.11
CA ALA A 109 0.78 16.72 8.71
C ALA A 109 -0.46 15.97 8.20
N PHE A 110 -1.61 16.66 8.16
CA PHE A 110 -2.86 16.09 7.66
C PHE A 110 -2.81 15.77 6.16
N LEU A 111 -2.28 16.65 5.31
CA LEU A 111 -2.13 16.35 3.89
C LEU A 111 -1.16 15.20 3.63
N LEU A 112 -0.05 15.15 4.36
CA LEU A 112 0.93 14.07 4.28
C LEU A 112 0.30 12.73 4.68
N MET A 113 -0.39 12.68 5.83
CA MET A 113 -1.03 11.45 6.28
C MET A 113 -2.25 11.07 5.45
N GLY A 114 -3.01 12.03 4.93
CA GLY A 114 -4.05 11.78 3.94
C GLY A 114 -3.49 11.08 2.70
N ALA A 115 -2.32 11.51 2.23
CA ALA A 115 -1.62 10.88 1.12
C ALA A 115 -1.06 9.49 1.47
N VAL A 116 -0.55 9.28 2.69
CA VAL A 116 -0.15 7.94 3.17
C VAL A 116 -1.35 6.99 3.21
N THR A 117 -2.48 7.42 3.77
CA THR A 117 -3.73 6.64 3.83
C THR A 117 -4.26 6.34 2.43
N LEU A 118 -4.23 7.32 1.52
CA LEU A 118 -4.61 7.10 0.12
C LEU A 118 -3.70 6.07 -0.56
N GLY A 119 -2.39 6.14 -0.30
CA GLY A 119 -1.43 5.14 -0.75
C GLY A 119 -1.79 3.74 -0.27
N TYR A 120 -2.13 3.59 1.02
CA TYR A 120 -2.57 2.32 1.61
C TYR A 120 -3.81 1.73 0.92
N ILE A 121 -4.83 2.56 0.71
CA ILE A 121 -6.04 2.14 -0.02
C ILE A 121 -5.70 1.74 -1.45
N ALA A 122 -4.89 2.55 -2.14
CA ALA A 122 -4.47 2.29 -3.50
C ALA A 122 -3.69 0.97 -3.62
N TYR A 123 -2.82 0.67 -2.65
CA TYR A 123 -2.13 -0.61 -2.53
C TYR A 123 -3.11 -1.77 -2.39
N GLY A 124 -4.03 -1.72 -1.41
CA GLY A 124 -5.00 -2.80 -1.18
C GLY A 124 -5.86 -3.07 -2.41
N LEU A 125 -6.43 -2.00 -3.00
CA LEU A 125 -7.25 -2.11 -4.21
C LEU A 125 -6.45 -2.59 -5.42
N SER A 126 -5.20 -2.15 -5.58
CA SER A 126 -4.30 -2.62 -6.62
C SER A 126 -4.04 -4.11 -6.49
N HIS A 127 -3.66 -4.55 -5.29
CA HIS A 127 -3.38 -5.93 -4.97
C HIS A 127 -4.59 -6.83 -5.27
N PHE A 128 -5.76 -6.42 -4.80
CA PHE A 128 -7.02 -7.11 -5.08
C PHE A 128 -7.32 -7.16 -6.59
N THR A 129 -7.23 -6.03 -7.28
CA THR A 129 -7.60 -5.92 -8.70
C THR A 129 -6.69 -6.75 -9.60
N ILE A 130 -5.38 -6.81 -9.30
CA ILE A 130 -4.40 -7.60 -10.05
C ILE A 130 -4.83 -9.07 -10.15
N HIS A 131 -5.36 -9.63 -9.07
CA HIS A 131 -5.79 -11.03 -9.02
C HIS A 131 -7.20 -11.26 -9.60
N HIS A 132 -8.08 -10.26 -9.53
CA HIS A 132 -9.48 -10.42 -9.92
C HIS A 132 -9.80 -10.01 -11.36
N VAL A 133 -8.92 -9.22 -11.99
CA VAL A 133 -9.19 -8.62 -13.31
C VAL A 133 -8.23 -9.13 -14.38
N ARG A 134 -8.80 -9.57 -15.50
CA ARG A 134 -8.04 -9.87 -16.73
C ARG A 134 -7.83 -8.60 -17.55
N PHE A 135 -6.66 -7.98 -17.42
CA PHE A 135 -6.33 -6.77 -18.18
C PHE A 135 -6.09 -7.06 -19.67
N LYS A 136 -6.62 -6.19 -20.54
CA LYS A 136 -6.35 -6.22 -21.99
C LYS A 136 -5.19 -5.30 -22.38
N HIS A 137 -5.06 -4.16 -21.71
CA HIS A 137 -4.04 -3.16 -22.03
C HIS A 137 -2.62 -3.67 -21.68
N PRO A 138 -1.62 -3.56 -22.58
CA PRO A 138 -0.29 -4.13 -22.37
C PRO A 138 0.42 -3.65 -21.09
N LEU A 139 0.31 -2.35 -20.76
CA LEU A 139 0.94 -1.81 -19.55
C LEU A 139 0.33 -2.40 -18.27
N MET A 140 -0.99 -2.52 -18.22
CA MET A 140 -1.70 -3.10 -17.07
C MET A 140 -1.43 -4.60 -16.94
N ARG A 141 -1.35 -5.32 -18.07
CA ARG A 141 -0.90 -6.71 -18.08
C ARG A 141 0.52 -6.87 -17.54
N ARG A 142 1.43 -5.97 -17.91
CA ARG A 142 2.82 -6.01 -17.43
C ARG A 142 2.91 -5.71 -15.93
N TRP A 143 2.14 -4.73 -15.47
CA TRP A 143 2.03 -4.38 -14.05
C TRP A 143 1.49 -5.56 -13.22
N ALA A 144 0.30 -6.07 -13.56
CA ALA A 144 -0.28 -7.25 -12.91
C ALA A 144 0.63 -8.49 -13.02
N GLY A 145 1.25 -8.68 -14.19
CA GLY A 145 2.19 -9.77 -14.43
C GLY A 145 3.42 -9.75 -13.52
N SER A 146 3.88 -8.56 -13.12
CA SER A 146 5.01 -8.43 -12.18
C SER A 146 4.70 -9.09 -10.83
N HIS A 147 3.51 -8.82 -10.29
CA HIS A 147 3.06 -9.40 -9.02
C HIS A 147 2.65 -10.87 -9.18
N HIS A 148 2.09 -11.28 -10.32
CA HIS A 148 1.88 -12.71 -10.57
C HIS A 148 3.21 -13.49 -10.59
N VAL A 149 4.29 -12.91 -11.11
CA VAL A 149 5.63 -13.52 -11.02
C VAL A 149 6.10 -13.63 -9.58
N HIS A 150 5.80 -12.64 -8.71
CA HIS A 150 6.09 -12.70 -7.28
C HIS A 150 5.47 -13.92 -6.60
N HIS A 151 4.21 -14.25 -6.92
CA HIS A 151 3.55 -15.46 -6.40
C HIS A 151 4.28 -16.77 -6.73
N TYR A 152 5.05 -16.82 -7.83
CA TYR A 152 5.88 -17.97 -8.20
C TYR A 152 7.35 -17.85 -7.73
N HIS A 153 7.82 -16.62 -7.51
CA HIS A 153 9.18 -16.27 -7.12
C HIS A 153 9.13 -15.26 -5.97
N PRO A 154 8.80 -15.72 -4.74
CA PRO A 154 8.44 -14.86 -3.61
C PRO A 154 9.58 -13.98 -3.10
N ASP A 155 10.82 -14.26 -3.52
CA ASP A 155 12.00 -13.44 -3.22
C ASP A 155 12.22 -12.27 -4.19
N SER A 156 11.23 -11.94 -5.04
CA SER A 156 11.36 -10.92 -6.09
C SER A 156 10.06 -10.15 -6.34
N ASN A 157 10.13 -8.96 -6.96
CA ASN A 157 8.99 -8.11 -7.31
C ASN A 157 8.05 -7.79 -6.13
N PHE A 158 8.58 -7.15 -5.08
CA PHE A 158 7.81 -6.80 -3.89
C PHE A 158 6.94 -5.55 -4.08
N GLY A 159 7.22 -4.70 -5.05
CA GLY A 159 6.38 -3.54 -5.36
C GLY A 159 5.10 -3.98 -6.09
N VAL A 160 3.94 -3.74 -5.46
CA VAL A 160 2.62 -4.03 -6.02
C VAL A 160 2.10 -2.81 -6.78
N THR A 161 2.13 -1.62 -6.19
CA THR A 161 1.67 -0.38 -6.84
C THR A 161 2.67 0.13 -7.88
N THR A 162 3.96 -0.02 -7.60
CA THR A 162 5.05 0.49 -8.44
C THR A 162 6.32 -0.38 -8.31
N PRO A 163 7.05 -0.65 -9.40
CA PRO A 163 8.31 -1.39 -9.36
C PRO A 163 9.51 -0.53 -8.93
N LEU A 164 9.31 0.72 -8.54
CA LEU A 164 10.38 1.69 -8.24
C LEU A 164 11.43 1.09 -7.29
N TRP A 165 10.99 0.57 -6.14
CA TRP A 165 11.89 0.05 -5.11
C TRP A 165 12.54 -1.28 -5.51
N ASP A 166 11.85 -2.11 -6.31
CA ASP A 166 12.47 -3.32 -6.88
C ASP A 166 13.61 -3.00 -7.84
N VAL A 167 13.49 -1.92 -8.60
CA VAL A 167 14.55 -1.44 -9.49
C VAL A 167 15.70 -0.86 -8.68
N LEU A 168 15.41 0.02 -7.72
CA LEU A 168 16.44 0.68 -6.92
C LEU A 168 17.22 -0.29 -6.02
N LEU A 169 16.56 -1.32 -5.48
CA LEU A 169 17.14 -2.27 -4.54
C LEU A 169 17.47 -3.64 -5.17
N GLY A 170 17.34 -3.76 -6.49
CA GLY A 170 17.77 -4.94 -7.23
C GLY A 170 16.96 -6.20 -6.96
N THR A 171 15.67 -6.08 -6.60
CA THR A 171 14.78 -7.23 -6.34
C THR A 171 13.82 -7.53 -7.48
N ARG A 172 13.97 -6.87 -8.62
CA ARG A 172 13.17 -7.18 -9.81
C ARG A 172 13.55 -8.55 -10.37
N TYR A 173 12.54 -9.39 -10.63
CA TYR A 173 12.75 -10.68 -11.25
C TYR A 173 13.37 -10.54 -12.65
N VAL A 174 14.49 -11.25 -12.86
CA VAL A 174 15.14 -11.38 -14.17
C VAL A 174 14.99 -12.84 -14.60
N ARG A 175 14.24 -13.05 -15.68
CA ARG A 175 14.08 -14.40 -16.26
C ARG A 175 15.44 -14.88 -16.75
N GLN A 176 15.93 -15.97 -16.17
CA GLN A 176 17.11 -16.65 -16.71
C GLN A 176 16.72 -17.37 -18.00
N THR A 177 17.49 -17.16 -19.06
CA THR A 177 17.36 -17.98 -20.27
C THR A 177 17.74 -19.40 -19.93
N ARG A 178 16.92 -20.37 -20.38
CA ARG A 178 17.24 -21.79 -20.25
C ARG A 178 18.55 -22.01 -21.02
N LYS A 179 19.64 -22.36 -20.34
CA LYS A 179 20.84 -22.84 -21.02
C LYS A 179 20.45 -24.16 -21.70
N LEU A 180 20.51 -24.17 -23.03
CA LEU A 180 20.31 -25.36 -23.86
C LEU A 180 21.45 -26.36 -23.61
#